data_AF-A0A929XE25-F1
#
_entry.id   AF-A0A929XE25-F1
#
_cell.length_a   1.000
_cell.length_b   1.000
_cell.length_c   1.000
_cell.angle_alpha   90.00
_cell.angle_beta   90.00
_cell.angle_gamma   90.00
#
_symmetry.space_group_name_H-M   'P 1'
#
loop_
_entity.id
_entity.type
_entity.pdbx_description
1 polymer ?
#
loop_
_entity_poly.entity_id
_entity_poly.type
_entity_poly.pdbx_seq_one_letter_code
_entity_poly.pdbx_strand_id
1 'polypeptide(L)'
;MNYNDIISLIVNDFNRSFNLSSEIIYDSRENIINKNPHFKIGKSAGGYFDNASKRIYLFSGIIEKIKERNYYNYNNTKDNGLTFLIFAAFHELEHLLQLKYPEKLRKQFAFSRQMYKLEDVIIKIAQYDQLISDVNYREQHDNFLFEIDADIKGVDNSLSFVRYHKINGISNRYFELMKKYNDFRINNYDIPIMISQFNKIVKRYPEILNNKKWLDCEELTQFYHLDGNLKSIEEIISVNSSLLPYFVSSISFLKSINGKIITDYQKKFIYSCLDTVINEHNQKQEKLGGFSDIDLVINELMNYTKVAGKNSKSSKMMANEKYYNYISKVMECFKEDKKIEEDNEPHLC
;
A
#
# COMPACT_ATOMS: atom_id res chain seq x y z
N MET A 1 22.49 26.71 6.03
CA MET A 1 21.97 26.00 7.21
C MET A 1 22.67 24.65 7.29
N ASN A 2 23.15 24.23 8.45
CA ASN A 2 23.84 22.95 8.58
C ASN A 2 22.79 21.83 8.67
N TYR A 3 22.92 20.78 7.85
CA TYR A 3 21.97 19.67 7.82
C TYR A 3 21.94 18.89 9.14
N ASN A 4 23.07 18.81 9.87
CA ASN A 4 23.10 18.17 11.19
C ASN A 4 22.26 18.92 12.23
N ASP A 5 22.20 20.25 12.15
CA ASP A 5 21.37 21.06 13.06
C ASP A 5 19.88 20.81 12.78
N ILE A 6 19.50 20.74 11.50
CA ILE A 6 18.13 20.41 11.08
C ILE A 6 17.74 19.02 11.53
N ILE A 7 18.60 18.02 11.33
CA ILE A 7 18.37 16.65 11.80
C ILE A 7 18.19 16.63 13.31
N SER A 8 19.04 17.34 14.06
CA SER A 8 18.96 17.40 15.52
C SER A 8 17.62 17.97 15.98
N LEU A 9 17.12 19.03 15.32
CA LEU A 9 15.80 19.60 15.59
C LEU A 9 14.68 18.59 15.31
N ILE A 10 14.70 17.93 14.14
CA ILE A 10 13.71 16.90 13.77
C ILE A 10 13.66 15.78 14.81
N VAL A 11 14.83 15.23 15.18
CA VAL A 11 14.93 14.12 16.12
C VAL A 11 14.45 14.52 17.51
N ASN A 12 14.83 15.71 17.99
CA ASN A 12 14.40 16.21 19.30
C ASN A 12 12.88 16.39 19.37
N ASP A 13 12.28 17.02 18.36
CA ASP A 13 10.84 17.23 18.31
C ASP A 13 10.07 15.91 18.23
N PHE A 14 10.55 14.99 17.39
CA PHE A 14 9.95 13.67 17.24
C PHE A 14 10.04 12.85 18.53
N ASN A 15 11.21 12.77 19.14
CA ASN A 15 11.43 12.02 20.38
C ASN A 15 10.57 12.57 21.52
N ARG A 16 10.46 13.89 21.64
CA ARG A 16 9.59 14.54 22.61
C ARG A 16 8.11 14.24 22.35
N SER A 17 7.67 14.29 21.08
CA SER A 17 6.26 14.12 20.72
C SER A 17 5.76 12.69 20.90
N PHE A 18 6.63 11.70 20.68
CA PHE A 18 6.27 10.28 20.73
C PHE A 18 6.84 9.52 21.94
N ASN A 19 7.56 10.22 22.83
CA ASN A 19 8.30 9.65 23.95
C ASN A 19 9.21 8.48 23.51
N LEU A 20 10.01 8.73 22.47
CA LEU A 20 10.92 7.76 21.87
C LEU A 20 12.38 8.21 22.01
N SER A 21 13.31 7.29 21.79
CA SER A 21 14.73 7.58 21.60
C SER A 21 15.14 7.06 20.22
N SER A 22 14.92 7.88 19.20
CA SER A 22 15.40 7.66 17.83
C SER A 22 16.70 8.43 17.61
N GLU A 23 17.50 7.94 16.67
CA GLU A 23 18.74 8.53 16.21
C GLU A 23 18.77 8.51 14.69
N ILE A 24 19.15 9.63 14.09
CA ILE A 24 19.40 9.74 12.64
C ILE A 24 20.90 9.96 12.44
N ILE A 25 21.53 9.04 11.71
CA ILE A 25 22.94 9.11 11.31
C ILE A 25 23.00 9.64 9.88
N TYR A 26 23.60 10.82 9.70
CA TYR A 26 23.83 11.42 8.39
C TYR A 26 25.30 11.28 8.00
N ASP A 27 25.59 10.38 7.06
CA ASP A 27 26.96 10.04 6.65
C ASP A 27 26.96 9.52 5.20
N SER A 28 28.16 9.35 4.63
CA SER A 28 28.31 8.77 3.30
C SER A 28 27.86 7.30 3.30
N ARG A 29 27.35 6.86 2.15
CA ARG A 29 26.94 5.46 1.97
C ARG A 29 28.09 4.48 2.21
N GLU A 30 29.29 4.78 1.73
CA GLU A 30 30.47 3.95 1.95
C GLU A 30 30.78 3.80 3.44
N ASN A 31 30.75 4.90 4.20
CA ASN A 31 30.99 4.84 5.65
C ASN A 31 29.94 3.99 6.38
N ILE A 32 28.66 4.18 6.03
CA ILE A 32 27.56 3.42 6.64
C ILE A 32 27.67 1.94 6.31
N ILE A 33 27.92 1.58 5.05
CA ILE A 33 28.04 0.18 4.62
C ILE A 33 29.31 -0.48 5.18
N ASN A 34 30.44 0.24 5.25
CA ASN A 34 31.67 -0.29 5.85
C ASN A 34 31.48 -0.61 7.35
N LYS A 35 30.73 0.22 8.08
CA LYS A 35 30.38 -0.04 9.49
C LYS A 35 29.29 -1.10 9.64
N ASN A 36 28.48 -1.35 8.61
CA ASN A 36 27.35 -2.29 8.63
C ASN A 36 27.34 -3.18 7.38
N PRO A 37 28.32 -4.09 7.23
CA PRO A 37 28.52 -4.84 5.97
C PRO A 37 27.38 -5.80 5.60
N HIS A 38 26.47 -6.07 6.53
CA HIS A 38 25.29 -6.91 6.32
C HIS A 38 24.11 -6.17 5.67
N PHE A 39 24.16 -4.84 5.60
CA PHE A 39 23.10 -4.02 5.01
C PHE A 39 22.95 -4.27 3.51
N LYS A 40 21.73 -4.63 3.07
CA LYS A 40 21.37 -4.82 1.66
C LYS A 40 20.52 -3.66 1.16
N ILE A 41 21.15 -2.51 0.94
CA ILE A 41 20.44 -1.26 0.63
C ILE A 41 20.74 -0.83 -0.81
N GLY A 42 19.71 -0.65 -1.63
CA GLY A 42 19.84 -0.25 -3.04
C GLY A 42 20.57 1.09 -3.21
N LYS A 43 21.47 1.20 -4.21
CA LYS A 43 22.32 2.37 -4.46
C LYS A 43 21.57 3.71 -4.58
N SER A 44 20.25 3.65 -4.78
CA SER A 44 19.36 4.79 -4.91
C SER A 44 18.56 5.17 -3.66
N ALA A 45 18.74 4.49 -2.53
CA ALA A 45 18.02 4.83 -1.32
C ALA A 45 18.56 6.14 -0.73
N GLY A 46 17.70 7.12 -0.47
CA GLY A 46 18.04 8.39 0.19
C GLY A 46 18.10 8.30 1.72
N GLY A 47 17.32 7.39 2.28
CA GLY A 47 17.32 7.00 3.68
C GLY A 47 17.27 5.47 3.85
N TYR A 48 17.44 5.00 5.07
CA TYR A 48 17.20 3.61 5.46
C TYR A 48 16.95 3.50 6.96
N PHE A 49 15.80 2.93 7.33
CA PHE A 49 15.50 2.49 8.67
C PHE A 49 16.00 1.06 8.92
N ASP A 50 16.95 0.90 9.84
CA ASP A 50 17.36 -0.42 10.33
C ASP A 50 16.49 -0.85 11.51
N ASN A 51 15.66 -1.85 11.29
CA ASN A 51 14.78 -2.43 12.30
C ASN A 51 15.57 -3.00 13.51
N ALA A 52 16.74 -3.60 13.28
CA ALA A 52 17.49 -4.29 14.33
C ALA A 52 18.06 -3.30 15.37
N SER A 53 18.75 -2.26 14.90
CA SER A 53 19.29 -1.21 15.76
C SER A 53 18.30 -0.10 16.08
N LYS A 54 17.14 -0.06 15.40
CA LYS A 54 16.15 1.03 15.46
C LYS A 54 16.75 2.39 15.11
N ARG A 55 17.77 2.39 14.25
CA ARG A 55 18.47 3.59 13.77
C ARG A 55 18.05 3.93 12.35
N ILE A 56 18.11 5.22 12.06
CA ILE A 56 17.84 5.75 10.73
C ILE A 56 19.15 6.25 10.15
N TYR A 57 19.38 5.94 8.88
CA TYR A 57 20.56 6.33 8.14
C TYR A 57 20.16 7.20 6.96
N LEU A 58 20.65 8.43 6.89
CA LEU A 58 20.45 9.33 5.75
C LEU A 58 21.75 9.42 4.95
N PHE A 59 21.67 9.15 3.65
CA PHE A 59 22.86 9.03 2.80
C PHE A 59 23.26 10.40 2.22
N SER A 60 24.29 11.00 2.81
CA SER A 60 24.73 12.37 2.49
C SER A 60 25.01 12.58 1.00
N GLY A 61 25.66 11.62 0.35
CA GLY A 61 26.02 11.72 -1.07
C GLY A 61 24.82 11.81 -2.04
N ILE A 62 23.64 11.30 -1.68
CA ILE A 62 22.43 11.50 -2.50
C ILE A 62 21.86 12.89 -2.26
N ILE A 63 21.81 13.32 -1.00
CA ILE A 63 21.25 14.60 -0.58
C ILE A 63 22.05 15.76 -1.15
N GLU A 64 23.38 15.70 -1.10
CA GLU A 64 24.26 16.70 -1.71
C GLU A 64 24.13 16.71 -3.25
N LYS A 65 23.97 15.55 -3.91
CA LYS A 65 23.71 15.53 -5.36
C LYS A 65 22.39 16.20 -5.74
N ILE A 66 21.36 16.07 -4.91
CA ILE A 66 20.06 16.73 -5.13
C ILE A 66 20.22 18.25 -4.96
N LYS A 67 20.94 18.67 -3.94
CA LYS A 67 21.29 20.08 -3.70
C LYS A 67 22.09 20.69 -4.86
N GLU A 68 23.10 19.99 -5.37
CA GLU A 68 23.94 20.45 -6.48
C GLU A 68 23.15 20.59 -7.78
N ARG A 69 22.26 19.64 -8.07
CA ARG A 69 21.41 19.67 -9.27
C ARG A 69 20.35 20.76 -9.20
N ASN A 70 19.76 20.93 -8.01
CA ASN A 70 18.81 21.99 -7.68
C ASN A 70 17.74 22.28 -8.76
N TYR A 71 17.08 21.22 -9.25
CA TYR A 71 16.08 21.31 -10.31
C TYR A 71 14.94 22.31 -9.97
N TYR A 72 14.46 23.07 -10.96
CA TYR A 72 13.51 24.19 -10.79
C TYR A 72 13.93 25.29 -9.80
N ASN A 73 15.23 25.50 -9.60
CA ASN A 73 15.73 26.59 -8.76
C ASN A 73 16.34 27.76 -9.57
N TYR A 74 15.60 28.29 -10.54
CA TYR A 74 16.09 29.33 -11.46
C TYR A 74 16.64 30.58 -10.76
N ASN A 75 16.06 30.95 -9.61
CA ASN A 75 16.45 32.14 -8.86
C ASN A 75 17.43 31.83 -7.70
N ASN A 76 17.94 30.60 -7.61
CA ASN A 76 18.77 30.11 -6.52
C ASN A 76 18.21 30.37 -5.11
N THR A 77 16.89 30.37 -4.97
CA THR A 77 16.19 30.67 -3.70
C THR A 77 15.86 29.41 -2.91
N LYS A 78 16.04 28.23 -3.51
CA LYS A 78 15.70 26.93 -2.93
C LYS A 78 16.92 26.08 -2.64
N ASP A 79 16.81 25.26 -1.60
CA ASP A 79 17.72 24.17 -1.30
C ASP A 79 16.92 22.86 -1.41
N ASN A 80 16.99 22.25 -2.59
CA ASN A 80 16.32 20.98 -2.86
C ASN A 80 16.90 19.83 -2.03
N GLY A 81 18.19 19.90 -1.66
CA GLY A 81 18.81 18.93 -0.76
C GLY A 81 18.21 19.02 0.64
N LEU A 82 18.02 20.23 1.16
CA LEU A 82 17.35 20.47 2.45
C LEU A 82 15.89 19.99 2.42
N THR A 83 15.18 20.26 1.32
CA THR A 83 13.80 19.81 1.13
C THR A 83 13.72 18.28 1.20
N PHE A 84 14.61 17.60 0.47
CA PHE A 84 14.66 16.14 0.45
C PHE A 84 15.16 15.55 1.78
N LEU A 85 16.13 16.18 2.45
CA LEU A 85 16.63 15.77 3.77
C LEU A 85 15.51 15.73 4.80
N ILE A 86 14.73 16.82 4.91
CA ILE A 86 13.62 16.92 5.86
C ILE A 86 12.58 15.83 5.55
N PHE A 87 12.22 15.67 4.28
CA PHE A 87 11.30 14.63 3.84
C PHE A 87 11.78 13.22 4.20
N ALA A 88 13.00 12.87 3.80
CA ALA A 88 13.58 11.55 4.06
C ALA A 88 13.68 11.26 5.56
N ALA A 89 14.06 12.25 6.38
CA ALA A 89 14.09 12.10 7.83
C ALA A 89 12.70 11.72 8.39
N PHE A 90 11.65 12.45 8.02
CA PHE A 90 10.30 12.16 8.50
C PHE A 90 9.74 10.85 7.94
N HIS A 91 9.99 10.53 6.66
CA HIS A 91 9.60 9.24 6.07
C HIS A 91 10.17 8.06 6.87
N GLU A 92 11.47 8.05 7.15
CA GLU A 92 12.11 6.96 7.90
C GLU A 92 11.68 6.92 9.38
N LEU A 93 11.40 8.09 9.98
CA LEU A 93 10.83 8.17 11.33
C LEU A 93 9.40 7.62 11.38
N GLU A 94 8.62 7.76 10.31
CA GLU A 94 7.31 7.12 10.20
C GLU A 94 7.44 5.60 10.17
N HIS A 95 8.41 5.01 9.47
CA HIS A 95 8.65 3.57 9.57
C HIS A 95 8.93 3.09 11.00
N LEU A 96 9.71 3.86 11.76
CA LEU A 96 9.91 3.58 13.19
C LEU A 96 8.60 3.63 13.99
N LEU A 97 7.71 4.59 13.71
CA LEU A 97 6.39 4.65 14.34
C LEU A 97 5.50 3.49 13.94
N GLN A 98 5.44 3.16 12.65
CA GLN A 98 4.63 2.07 12.13
C GLN A 98 5.04 0.73 12.73
N LEU A 99 6.33 0.54 13.01
CA LEU A 99 6.85 -0.62 13.73
C LEU A 99 6.44 -0.63 15.21
N LYS A 100 6.61 0.50 15.92
CA LYS A 100 6.34 0.57 17.38
C LYS A 100 4.85 0.64 17.72
N TYR A 101 4.09 1.28 16.85
CA TYR A 101 2.68 1.61 17.00
C TYR A 101 1.91 1.28 15.70
N PRO A 102 1.81 0.00 15.29
CA PRO A 102 1.12 -0.38 14.05
C PRO A 102 -0.33 0.12 14.00
N GLU A 103 -0.96 0.34 15.15
CA GLU A 103 -2.29 0.91 15.25
C GLU A 103 -2.38 2.38 14.78
N LYS A 104 -1.26 3.09 14.61
CA LYS A 104 -1.22 4.47 14.10
C LYS A 104 -1.19 4.56 12.56
N LEU A 105 -1.21 3.43 11.85
CA LEU A 105 -1.33 3.34 10.38
C LEU A 105 -2.70 3.81 9.80
N ARG A 106 -3.60 4.36 10.63
CA ARG A 106 -5.05 4.46 10.37
C ARG A 106 -5.53 5.49 9.34
N LYS A 107 -4.67 6.18 8.59
CA LYS A 107 -5.14 7.29 7.73
C LYS A 107 -5.60 6.90 6.32
N GLN A 108 -5.43 5.66 5.86
CA GLN A 108 -5.63 5.33 4.44
C GLN A 108 -6.94 4.61 4.10
N PHE A 109 -7.32 3.55 4.83
CA PHE A 109 -8.53 2.74 4.55
C PHE A 109 -9.14 2.16 5.83
N ALA A 110 -10.46 1.90 5.83
CA ALA A 110 -11.17 1.27 6.96
C ALA A 110 -10.62 -0.12 7.34
N PHE A 111 -9.97 -0.80 6.38
CA PHE A 111 -9.35 -2.12 6.53
C PHE A 111 -7.83 -2.13 6.31
N SER A 112 -7.19 -0.97 6.50
CA SER A 112 -5.74 -0.78 6.31
C SER A 112 -4.88 -1.76 7.12
N ARG A 113 -5.31 -2.14 8.33
CA ARG A 113 -4.58 -3.11 9.18
C ARG A 113 -4.57 -4.51 8.59
N GLN A 114 -5.70 -4.96 8.03
CA GLN A 114 -5.86 -6.29 7.47
C GLN A 114 -5.08 -6.40 6.17
N MET A 115 -5.20 -5.39 5.30
CA MET A 115 -4.45 -5.33 4.05
C MET A 115 -2.94 -5.27 4.28
N TYR A 116 -2.50 -4.55 5.30
CA TYR A 116 -1.12 -4.57 5.75
C TYR A 116 -0.64 -5.97 6.12
N LYS A 117 -1.41 -6.71 6.94
CA LYS A 117 -1.01 -8.05 7.40
C LYS A 117 -0.97 -9.03 6.23
N LEU A 118 -1.91 -8.87 5.31
CA LEU A 118 -1.95 -9.62 4.07
C LEU A 118 -0.72 -9.32 3.20
N GLU A 119 -0.36 -8.05 3.00
CA GLU A 119 0.84 -7.62 2.25
C GLU A 119 2.14 -8.18 2.84
N ASP A 120 2.31 -8.09 4.16
CA ASP A 120 3.47 -8.62 4.89
C ASP A 120 3.63 -10.14 4.68
N VAL A 121 2.54 -10.91 4.73
CA VAL A 121 2.57 -12.36 4.45
C VAL A 121 2.97 -12.62 2.99
N ILE A 122 2.37 -11.92 2.03
CA ILE A 122 2.70 -12.10 0.60
C ILE A 122 4.18 -11.86 0.36
N ILE A 123 4.72 -10.75 0.86
CA ILE A 123 6.11 -10.37 0.65
C ILE A 123 7.06 -11.38 1.29
N LYS A 124 6.81 -11.78 2.55
CA LYS A 124 7.64 -12.78 3.22
C LYS A 124 7.65 -14.09 2.45
N ILE A 125 6.49 -14.61 2.04
CA ILE A 125 6.42 -15.88 1.29
C ILE A 125 7.08 -15.77 -0.07
N ALA A 126 6.91 -14.67 -0.80
CA ALA A 126 7.55 -14.45 -2.11
C ALA A 126 9.09 -14.44 -2.05
N GLN A 127 9.68 -14.15 -0.88
CA GLN A 127 11.13 -14.28 -0.67
C GLN A 127 11.60 -15.74 -0.62
N TYR A 128 10.76 -16.65 -0.12
CA TYR A 128 11.07 -18.08 0.02
C TYR A 128 10.61 -18.92 -1.18
N ASP A 129 9.46 -18.59 -1.76
CA ASP A 129 8.85 -19.34 -2.86
C ASP A 129 8.39 -18.39 -3.97
N GLN A 130 9.29 -18.10 -4.90
CA GLN A 130 9.03 -17.18 -6.01
C GLN A 130 8.01 -17.71 -7.02
N LEU A 131 7.76 -19.03 -7.04
CA LEU A 131 6.87 -19.67 -8.00
C LEU A 131 5.39 -19.58 -7.59
N ILE A 132 5.09 -19.22 -6.34
CA ILE A 132 3.70 -19.09 -5.87
C ILE A 132 3.01 -17.81 -6.36
N SER A 133 3.81 -16.82 -6.76
CA SER A 133 3.31 -15.50 -7.13
C SER A 133 3.28 -15.35 -8.64
N ASP A 134 2.10 -15.52 -9.24
CA ASP A 134 1.88 -15.25 -10.68
C ASP A 134 2.02 -13.75 -11.04
N VAL A 135 2.06 -12.89 -10.02
CA VAL A 135 2.37 -11.48 -10.13
C VAL A 135 3.82 -11.33 -9.70
N ASN A 136 4.67 -10.66 -10.49
CA ASN A 136 6.05 -10.42 -10.06
C ASN A 136 6.06 -9.36 -8.96
N TYR A 137 5.63 -9.75 -7.76
CA TYR A 137 5.33 -8.87 -6.65
C TYR A 137 6.61 -8.15 -6.20
N ARG A 138 7.76 -8.84 -6.22
CA ARG A 138 9.09 -8.24 -5.96
C ARG A 138 9.54 -7.25 -7.05
N GLU A 139 9.07 -7.42 -8.29
CA GLU A 139 9.27 -6.41 -9.33
C GLU A 139 8.21 -5.31 -9.32
N GLN A 140 7.09 -5.44 -8.62
CA GLN A 140 6.00 -4.46 -8.63
C GLN A 140 5.78 -3.73 -7.29
N HIS A 141 6.28 -4.28 -6.17
CA HIS A 141 5.94 -3.89 -4.81
C HIS A 141 7.11 -4.09 -3.82
N ASP A 142 7.51 -3.01 -3.17
CA ASP A 142 8.01 -3.04 -1.79
C ASP A 142 6.90 -2.41 -0.92
N ASN A 143 6.44 -3.12 0.11
CA ASN A 143 5.44 -2.74 1.13
C ASN A 143 4.58 -1.51 0.79
N PHE A 144 3.71 -1.60 -0.23
CA PHE A 144 3.09 -0.44 -0.87
C PHE A 144 2.30 0.40 0.13
N LEU A 145 1.56 -0.22 1.05
CA LEU A 145 0.78 0.52 2.05
C LEU A 145 1.65 1.21 3.10
N PHE A 146 2.71 0.56 3.56
CA PHE A 146 3.66 1.15 4.50
C PHE A 146 4.37 2.36 3.89
N GLU A 147 4.89 2.21 2.68
CA GLU A 147 5.65 3.23 1.98
C GLU A 147 4.77 4.45 1.66
N ILE A 148 3.54 4.23 1.19
CA ILE A 148 2.62 5.34 0.93
C ILE A 148 2.22 6.04 2.22
N ASP A 149 2.01 5.32 3.32
CA ASP A 149 1.65 5.92 4.60
C ASP A 149 2.81 6.75 5.17
N ALA A 150 4.03 6.22 5.08
CA ALA A 150 5.25 6.91 5.46
C ALA A 150 5.47 8.16 4.59
N ASP A 151 5.23 8.06 3.27
CA ASP A 151 5.33 9.20 2.35
C ASP A 151 4.30 10.29 2.67
N ILE A 152 3.02 9.95 2.86
CA ILE A 152 1.96 10.93 3.14
C ILE A 152 2.22 11.66 4.45
N LYS A 153 2.47 10.91 5.52
CA LYS A 153 2.76 11.49 6.84
C LYS A 153 4.11 12.21 6.85
N GLY A 154 5.09 11.69 6.13
CA GLY A 154 6.38 12.32 5.92
C GLY A 154 6.24 13.71 5.30
N VAL A 155 5.40 13.85 4.27
CA VAL A 155 5.07 15.16 3.67
C VAL A 155 4.38 16.09 4.67
N ASP A 156 3.34 15.62 5.36
CA ASP A 156 2.57 16.44 6.30
C ASP A 156 3.44 16.92 7.49
N ASN A 157 4.27 16.04 8.03
CA ASN A 157 5.19 16.35 9.11
C ASN A 157 6.28 17.31 8.64
N SER A 158 6.83 17.10 7.44
CA SER A 158 7.82 18.01 6.84
C SER A 158 7.28 19.43 6.70
N LEU A 159 6.09 19.58 6.14
CA LEU A 159 5.45 20.90 5.97
C LEU A 159 5.16 21.57 7.31
N SER A 160 4.71 20.78 8.30
CA SER A 160 4.43 21.29 9.66
C SER A 160 5.71 21.75 10.35
N PHE A 161 6.77 20.95 10.28
CA PHE A 161 8.09 21.26 10.83
C PHE A 161 8.69 22.52 10.20
N VAL A 162 8.68 22.61 8.87
CA VAL A 162 9.17 23.77 8.12
C VAL A 162 8.43 25.04 8.53
N ARG A 163 7.11 24.98 8.69
CA ARG A 163 6.30 26.12 9.14
C ARG A 163 6.60 26.51 10.58
N TYR A 164 6.68 25.53 11.49
CA TYR A 164 6.91 25.75 12.90
C TYR A 164 8.28 26.41 13.17
N HIS A 165 9.34 25.87 12.56
CA HIS A 165 10.70 26.40 12.70
C HIS A 165 11.04 27.53 11.73
N LYS A 166 10.07 27.96 10.89
CA LYS A 166 10.24 29.03 9.89
C LYS A 166 11.45 28.80 8.97
N ILE A 167 11.62 27.56 8.50
CA ILE A 167 12.74 27.17 7.64
C ILE A 167 12.51 27.72 6.23
N ASN A 168 13.45 28.56 5.77
CA ASN A 168 13.42 29.15 4.43
C ASN A 168 14.13 28.25 3.40
N GLY A 169 13.90 28.52 2.12
CA GLY A 169 14.57 27.81 1.02
C GLY A 169 13.98 26.45 0.67
N ILE A 170 12.85 26.06 1.25
CA ILE A 170 12.19 24.80 0.92
C ILE A 170 11.41 24.89 -0.40
N SER A 171 11.44 23.81 -1.19
CA SER A 171 10.66 23.67 -2.41
C SER A 171 9.30 23.03 -2.15
N ASN A 172 8.25 23.86 -2.12
CA ASN A 172 6.88 23.37 -1.98
C ASN A 172 6.45 22.47 -3.15
N ARG A 173 7.00 22.71 -4.35
CA ARG A 173 6.71 21.92 -5.55
C ARG A 173 7.01 20.44 -5.34
N TYR A 174 8.10 20.11 -4.65
CA TYR A 174 8.43 18.72 -4.34
C TYR A 174 7.33 18.04 -3.51
N PHE A 175 6.84 18.72 -2.48
CA PHE A 175 5.75 18.19 -1.64
C PHE A 175 4.42 18.10 -2.38
N GLU A 176 4.10 19.06 -3.26
CA GLU A 176 2.91 19.00 -4.13
C GLU A 176 2.94 17.79 -5.06
N LEU A 177 4.09 17.54 -5.69
CA LEU A 177 4.29 16.38 -6.54
C LEU A 177 4.15 15.07 -5.75
N MET A 178 4.77 14.99 -4.56
CA MET A 178 4.66 13.82 -3.68
C MET A 178 3.21 13.58 -3.25
N LYS A 179 2.44 14.61 -2.89
CA LYS A 179 1.01 14.48 -2.57
C LYS A 179 0.23 13.90 -3.74
N LYS A 180 0.35 14.50 -4.93
CA LYS A 180 -0.35 14.03 -6.12
C LYS A 180 0.03 12.59 -6.50
N TYR A 181 1.31 12.25 -6.37
CA TYR A 181 1.79 10.90 -6.62
C TYR A 181 1.29 9.90 -5.56
N ASN A 182 1.22 10.29 -4.29
CA ASN A 182 0.62 9.48 -3.23
C ASN A 182 -0.88 9.25 -3.44
N ASP A 183 -1.62 10.30 -3.81
CA ASP A 183 -3.05 10.20 -4.09
C ASP A 183 -3.31 9.24 -5.25
N PHE A 184 -2.49 9.30 -6.32
CA PHE A 184 -2.53 8.32 -7.39
C PHE A 184 -2.28 6.91 -6.86
N ARG A 185 -1.20 6.70 -6.10
CA ARG A 185 -0.81 5.38 -5.59
C ARG A 185 -1.91 4.75 -4.72
N ILE A 186 -2.50 5.51 -3.79
CA ILE A 186 -3.61 5.05 -2.95
C ILE A 186 -4.78 4.57 -3.81
N ASN A 187 -5.20 5.40 -4.77
CA ASN A 187 -6.31 5.05 -5.63
C ASN A 187 -5.97 3.90 -6.59
N ASN A 188 -4.70 3.68 -6.90
CA ASN A 188 -4.26 2.62 -7.80
C ASN A 188 -4.16 1.24 -7.10
N TYR A 189 -4.18 1.17 -5.77
CA TYR A 189 -4.13 -0.08 -5.00
C TYR A 189 -5.30 -1.03 -5.33
N ASP A 190 -5.03 -2.31 -5.62
CA ASP A 190 -6.06 -3.28 -6.07
C ASP A 190 -6.19 -4.49 -5.12
N ILE A 191 -7.23 -4.46 -4.27
CA ILE A 191 -7.46 -5.45 -3.21
C ILE A 191 -7.72 -6.87 -3.76
N PRO A 192 -8.51 -7.07 -4.83
CA PRO A 192 -8.70 -8.42 -5.38
C PRO A 192 -7.43 -9.15 -5.80
N ILE A 193 -6.40 -8.44 -6.28
CA ILE A 193 -5.10 -9.03 -6.62
C ILE A 193 -4.44 -9.59 -5.36
N MET A 194 -4.45 -8.81 -4.29
CA MET A 194 -3.90 -9.18 -2.99
C MET A 194 -4.60 -10.42 -2.41
N ILE A 195 -5.93 -10.43 -2.41
CA ILE A 195 -6.74 -11.57 -1.94
C ILE A 195 -6.49 -12.82 -2.78
N SER A 196 -6.36 -12.67 -4.10
CA SER A 196 -6.05 -13.77 -5.00
C SER A 196 -4.70 -14.43 -4.66
N GLN A 197 -3.66 -13.63 -4.38
CA GLN A 197 -2.37 -14.15 -3.96
C GLN A 197 -2.43 -14.80 -2.58
N PHE A 198 -3.09 -14.15 -1.63
CA PHE A 198 -3.25 -14.69 -0.28
C PHE A 198 -3.98 -16.04 -0.28
N ASN A 199 -5.03 -16.19 -1.08
CA ASN A 199 -5.71 -17.48 -1.27
C ASN A 199 -4.77 -18.60 -1.74
N LYS A 200 -3.85 -18.31 -2.67
CA LYS A 200 -2.87 -19.30 -3.14
C LYS A 200 -1.87 -19.67 -2.05
N ILE A 201 -1.39 -18.67 -1.33
CA ILE A 201 -0.46 -18.86 -0.21
C ILE A 201 -1.11 -19.74 0.86
N VAL A 202 -2.29 -19.38 1.35
CA VAL A 202 -3.02 -20.15 2.36
C VAL A 202 -3.30 -21.58 1.89
N LYS A 203 -3.68 -21.76 0.62
CA LYS A 203 -3.94 -23.09 0.07
C LYS A 203 -2.69 -23.98 0.04
N ARG A 204 -1.51 -23.39 -0.16
CA ARG A 204 -0.23 -24.11 -0.22
C ARG A 204 0.41 -24.30 1.15
N TYR A 205 0.23 -23.32 2.04
CA TYR A 205 0.83 -23.25 3.36
C TYR A 205 -0.25 -22.98 4.42
N PRO A 206 -1.18 -23.92 4.66
CA PRO A 206 -2.29 -23.71 5.59
C PRO A 206 -1.83 -23.44 7.03
N GLU A 207 -0.64 -23.90 7.41
CA GLU A 207 -0.05 -23.69 8.73
C GLU A 207 0.13 -22.21 9.11
N ILE A 208 0.16 -21.29 8.13
CA ILE A 208 0.26 -19.86 8.39
C ILE A 208 -0.96 -19.33 9.16
N LEU A 209 -2.13 -19.96 8.98
CA LEU A 209 -3.38 -19.55 9.64
C LEU A 209 -3.31 -19.72 11.16
N ASN A 210 -2.51 -20.66 11.65
CA ASN A 210 -2.37 -20.97 13.07
C ASN A 210 -1.05 -20.45 13.67
N ASN A 211 -0.22 -19.77 12.87
CA ASN A 211 1.10 -19.31 13.30
C ASN A 211 1.14 -17.79 13.35
N LYS A 212 1.05 -17.22 14.55
CA LYS A 212 1.11 -15.76 14.77
C LYS A 212 2.41 -15.11 14.29
N LYS A 213 3.49 -15.88 14.08
CA LYS A 213 4.71 -15.35 13.45
C LYS A 213 4.49 -15.01 11.97
N TRP A 214 3.59 -15.74 11.31
CA TRP A 214 3.21 -15.53 9.93
C TRP A 214 2.00 -14.60 9.82
N LEU A 215 0.90 -14.93 10.49
CA LEU A 215 -0.36 -14.19 10.39
C LEU A 215 -0.93 -13.87 11.76
N ASP A 216 -0.66 -12.65 12.23
CA ASP A 216 -1.26 -12.08 13.44
C ASP A 216 -2.47 -11.21 13.07
N CYS A 217 -3.52 -11.85 12.56
CA CYS A 217 -4.77 -11.20 12.15
C CYS A 217 -5.96 -12.18 12.16
N GLU A 218 -6.71 -12.19 13.27
CA GLU A 218 -7.85 -13.09 13.44
C GLU A 218 -8.93 -12.90 12.36
N GLU A 219 -9.19 -11.64 11.95
CA GLU A 219 -10.16 -11.35 10.90
C GLU A 219 -9.84 -12.04 9.57
N LEU A 220 -8.56 -12.14 9.19
CA LEU A 220 -8.15 -12.86 7.97
C LEU A 220 -8.26 -14.38 8.13
N THR A 221 -8.01 -14.91 9.32
CA THR A 221 -8.12 -16.37 9.56
C THR A 221 -9.56 -16.87 9.51
N GLN A 222 -10.55 -16.01 9.78
CA GLN A 222 -11.96 -16.38 9.80
C GLN A 222 -12.49 -16.85 8.45
N PHE A 223 -11.82 -16.54 7.34
CA PHE A 223 -12.26 -16.93 6.00
C PHE A 223 -11.93 -18.39 5.62
N TYR A 224 -11.09 -19.07 6.42
CA TYR A 224 -10.53 -20.36 6.05
C TYR A 224 -10.80 -21.44 7.08
N HIS A 225 -10.76 -22.68 6.59
CA HIS A 225 -10.56 -23.88 7.39
C HIS A 225 -9.06 -24.09 7.65
N LEU A 226 -8.73 -24.91 8.66
CA LEU A 226 -7.33 -25.19 9.02
C LEU A 226 -6.54 -25.95 7.95
N ASP A 227 -7.23 -26.50 6.94
CA ASP A 227 -6.64 -27.15 5.78
C ASP A 227 -6.34 -26.16 4.62
N GLY A 228 -6.57 -24.87 4.84
CA GLY A 228 -6.32 -23.79 3.88
C GLY A 228 -7.42 -23.63 2.82
N ASN A 229 -8.53 -24.35 2.92
CA ASN A 229 -9.71 -24.11 2.09
C ASN A 229 -10.49 -22.90 2.58
N LEU A 230 -11.06 -22.13 1.63
CA LEU A 230 -12.05 -21.12 1.98
C LEU A 230 -13.30 -21.81 2.57
N LYS A 231 -13.89 -21.17 3.57
CA LYS A 231 -15.20 -21.55 4.11
C LYS A 231 -16.27 -21.59 3.03
N SER A 232 -17.25 -22.47 3.19
CA SER A 232 -18.37 -22.58 2.26
C SER A 232 -19.24 -21.33 2.29
N ILE A 233 -20.19 -21.21 1.36
CA ILE A 233 -21.13 -20.09 1.36
C ILE A 233 -22.02 -20.08 2.62
N GLU A 234 -22.39 -21.23 3.16
CA GLU A 234 -23.12 -21.34 4.44
C GLU A 234 -22.34 -20.75 5.61
N GLU A 235 -21.03 -20.96 5.62
CA GLU A 235 -20.16 -20.56 6.71
C GLU A 235 -19.68 -19.11 6.57
N ILE A 236 -19.31 -18.70 5.35
CA ILE A 236 -18.67 -17.41 5.09
C ILE A 236 -19.61 -16.22 5.31
N ILE A 237 -20.93 -16.42 5.14
CA ILE A 237 -21.93 -15.38 5.37
C ILE A 237 -21.89 -14.87 6.81
N SER A 238 -21.48 -15.71 7.75
CA SER A 238 -21.37 -15.34 9.17
C SER A 238 -20.07 -14.60 9.52
N VAL A 239 -19.12 -14.49 8.59
CA VAL A 239 -17.82 -13.84 8.84
C VAL A 239 -18.02 -12.34 8.98
N ASN A 240 -17.64 -11.80 10.14
CA ASN A 240 -17.70 -10.37 10.38
C ASN A 240 -16.38 -9.71 9.98
N SER A 241 -16.26 -9.35 8.69
CA SER A 241 -15.09 -8.67 8.18
C SER A 241 -15.44 -7.66 7.10
N SER A 242 -14.72 -6.55 7.12
CA SER A 242 -14.76 -5.54 6.06
C SER A 242 -14.20 -6.03 4.72
N LEU A 243 -13.42 -7.12 4.73
CA LEU A 243 -12.87 -7.75 3.53
C LEU A 243 -13.80 -8.80 2.89
N LEU A 244 -14.95 -9.08 3.53
CA LEU A 244 -15.88 -10.12 3.08
C LEU A 244 -16.27 -10.00 1.60
N PRO A 245 -16.59 -8.81 1.06
CA PRO A 245 -16.93 -8.68 -0.36
C PRO A 245 -15.82 -9.16 -1.30
N TYR A 246 -14.55 -8.91 -0.96
CA TYR A 246 -13.41 -9.29 -1.80
C TYR A 246 -13.10 -10.79 -1.74
N PHE A 247 -13.28 -11.42 -0.58
CA PHE A 247 -13.13 -12.87 -0.45
C PHE A 247 -14.22 -13.63 -1.21
N VAL A 248 -15.48 -13.20 -1.08
CA VAL A 248 -16.62 -13.78 -1.81
C VAL A 248 -16.48 -13.56 -3.33
N SER A 249 -15.96 -12.40 -3.75
CA SER A 249 -15.72 -12.10 -5.17
C SER A 249 -14.49 -12.78 -5.75
N SER A 250 -13.68 -13.45 -4.93
CA SER A 250 -12.45 -14.10 -5.40
C SER A 250 -12.76 -15.27 -6.33
N ILE A 251 -11.91 -15.47 -7.35
CA ILE A 251 -12.06 -16.58 -8.31
C ILE A 251 -12.10 -17.94 -7.58
N SER A 252 -11.32 -18.11 -6.52
CA SER A 252 -11.29 -19.33 -5.71
C SER A 252 -12.65 -19.61 -5.08
N PHE A 253 -13.29 -18.59 -4.48
CA PHE A 253 -14.61 -18.73 -3.88
C PHE A 253 -15.69 -18.99 -4.94
N LEU A 254 -15.74 -18.18 -6.00
CA LEU A 254 -16.74 -18.30 -7.06
C LEU A 254 -16.68 -19.67 -7.77
N LYS A 255 -15.48 -20.23 -7.95
CA LYS A 255 -15.32 -21.60 -8.46
C LYS A 255 -15.83 -22.66 -7.47
N SER A 256 -15.66 -22.44 -6.16
CA SER A 256 -16.04 -23.41 -5.13
C SER A 256 -17.56 -23.60 -4.99
N ILE A 257 -18.35 -22.63 -5.45
CA ILE A 257 -19.81 -22.66 -5.46
C ILE A 257 -20.40 -23.07 -6.82
N ASN A 258 -19.58 -23.21 -7.86
CA ASN A 258 -20.05 -23.57 -9.18
C ASN A 258 -20.71 -24.95 -9.18
N GLY A 259 -21.90 -25.06 -9.76
CA GLY A 259 -22.69 -26.30 -9.81
C GLY A 259 -23.31 -26.73 -8.48
N LYS A 260 -23.17 -25.94 -7.40
CA LYS A 260 -23.84 -26.21 -6.12
C LYS A 260 -25.23 -25.60 -6.09
N ILE A 261 -26.15 -26.28 -5.41
CA ILE A 261 -27.46 -25.71 -5.08
C ILE A 261 -27.24 -24.64 -4.01
N ILE A 262 -27.68 -23.42 -4.32
CA ILE A 262 -27.59 -22.26 -3.44
C ILE A 262 -28.98 -21.64 -3.27
N THR A 263 -29.27 -21.21 -2.05
CA THR A 263 -30.55 -20.56 -1.70
C THR A 263 -30.63 -19.15 -2.25
N ASP A 264 -31.84 -18.60 -2.36
CA ASP A 264 -32.03 -17.23 -2.85
C ASP A 264 -31.40 -16.18 -1.92
N TYR A 265 -31.38 -16.45 -0.62
CA TYR A 265 -30.64 -15.62 0.34
C TYR A 265 -29.14 -15.59 0.03
N GLN A 266 -28.54 -16.75 -0.24
CA GLN A 266 -27.12 -16.85 -0.61
C GLN A 266 -26.84 -16.16 -1.96
N LYS A 267 -27.74 -16.28 -2.95
CA LYS A 267 -27.63 -15.56 -4.22
C LYS A 267 -27.62 -14.03 -4.01
N LYS A 268 -28.56 -13.51 -3.21
CA LYS A 268 -28.64 -12.08 -2.86
C LYS A 268 -27.38 -11.59 -2.15
N PHE A 269 -26.86 -12.39 -1.23
CA PHE A 269 -25.62 -12.10 -0.52
C PHE A 269 -24.41 -12.04 -1.48
N ILE A 270 -24.25 -13.05 -2.35
CA ILE A 270 -23.17 -13.07 -3.35
C ILE A 270 -23.29 -11.87 -4.30
N TYR A 271 -24.50 -11.60 -4.80
CA TYR A 271 -24.78 -10.45 -5.65
C TYR A 271 -24.34 -9.14 -4.98
N SER A 272 -24.71 -8.92 -3.72
CA SER A 272 -24.32 -7.72 -2.97
C SER A 272 -22.80 -7.59 -2.81
N CYS A 273 -22.10 -8.70 -2.60
CA CYS A 273 -20.64 -8.70 -2.52
C CYS A 273 -19.99 -8.33 -3.86
N LEU A 274 -20.47 -8.92 -4.96
CA LEU A 274 -19.98 -8.62 -6.31
C LEU A 274 -20.25 -7.16 -6.70
N ASP A 275 -21.47 -6.68 -6.45
CA ASP A 275 -21.88 -5.30 -6.73
C ASP A 275 -21.02 -4.30 -5.97
N THR A 276 -20.71 -4.56 -4.69
CA THR A 276 -19.79 -3.73 -3.90
C THR A 276 -18.42 -3.62 -4.56
N VAL A 277 -17.81 -4.76 -4.92
CA VAL A 277 -16.46 -4.79 -5.51
C VAL A 277 -16.43 -4.13 -6.89
N ILE A 278 -17.47 -4.31 -7.71
CA ILE A 278 -17.59 -3.70 -9.04
C ILE A 278 -17.79 -2.19 -8.92
N ASN A 279 -18.68 -1.73 -8.02
CA ASN A 279 -18.94 -0.31 -7.83
C ASN A 279 -17.71 0.43 -7.31
N GLU A 280 -16.98 -0.14 -6.36
CA GLU A 280 -15.71 0.42 -5.90
C GLU A 280 -14.66 0.51 -7.00
N HIS A 281 -14.56 -0.51 -7.86
CA HIS A 281 -13.68 -0.47 -9.02
C HIS A 281 -14.06 0.64 -9.99
N ASN A 282 -15.34 0.80 -10.31
CA ASN A 282 -15.81 1.87 -11.20
C ASN A 282 -15.50 3.27 -10.63
N GLN A 283 -15.78 3.49 -9.33
CA GLN A 283 -15.43 4.74 -8.64
C GLN A 283 -13.92 4.99 -8.65
N LYS A 284 -13.11 3.94 -8.49
CA LYS A 284 -11.65 4.01 -8.61
C LYS A 284 -11.23 4.42 -10.03
N GLN A 285 -11.83 3.83 -11.07
CA GLN A 285 -11.55 4.19 -12.46
C GLN A 285 -11.86 5.66 -12.75
N GLU A 286 -13.00 6.16 -12.27
CA GLU A 286 -13.36 7.57 -12.38
C GLU A 286 -12.33 8.50 -11.71
N LYS A 287 -11.93 8.18 -10.47
CA LYS A 287 -10.89 8.94 -9.76
C LYS A 287 -9.56 8.91 -10.49
N LEU A 288 -9.13 7.74 -10.97
CA LEU A 288 -7.88 7.56 -11.71
C LEU A 288 -7.89 8.29 -13.05
N GLY A 289 -9.06 8.45 -13.69
CA GLY A 289 -9.23 9.28 -14.88
C GLY A 289 -8.83 10.76 -14.66
N GLY A 290 -8.88 11.24 -13.41
CA GLY A 290 -8.42 12.58 -13.02
C GLY A 290 -6.89 12.75 -12.96
N PHE A 291 -6.11 11.68 -13.09
CA PHE A 291 -4.64 11.68 -13.02
C PHE A 291 -3.98 11.55 -14.40
N SER A 292 -4.55 12.19 -15.42
CA SER A 292 -4.04 12.13 -16.80
C SER A 292 -2.61 12.64 -16.98
N ASP A 293 -2.10 13.45 -16.05
CA ASP A 293 -0.75 14.00 -16.03
C ASP A 293 0.21 13.26 -15.07
N ILE A 294 -0.16 12.08 -14.56
CA ILE A 294 0.67 11.35 -13.58
C ILE A 294 2.08 11.03 -14.11
N ASP A 295 2.21 10.73 -15.39
CA ASP A 295 3.52 10.50 -16.01
C ASP A 295 4.40 11.76 -15.95
N LEU A 296 3.82 12.95 -16.12
CA LEU A 296 4.54 14.22 -15.97
C LEU A 296 4.98 14.43 -14.51
N VAL A 297 4.08 14.18 -13.55
CA VAL A 297 4.37 14.28 -12.11
C VAL A 297 5.53 13.36 -11.72
N ILE A 298 5.50 12.11 -12.18
CA ILE A 298 6.54 11.11 -11.88
C ILE A 298 7.86 11.50 -12.54
N ASN A 299 7.83 11.94 -13.80
CA ASN A 299 9.03 12.43 -14.48
C ASN A 299 9.63 13.63 -13.76
N GLU A 300 8.80 14.52 -13.20
CA GLU A 300 9.24 15.67 -12.44
C GLU A 300 9.92 15.26 -11.12
N LEU A 301 9.30 14.34 -10.35
CA LEU A 301 9.89 13.75 -9.15
C LEU A 301 11.21 13.02 -9.44
N MET A 302 11.26 12.27 -10.54
CA MET A 302 12.48 11.60 -11.00
C MET A 302 13.55 12.62 -11.38
N ASN A 303 13.20 13.75 -11.99
CA ASN A 303 14.17 14.80 -12.29
C ASN A 303 14.66 15.54 -11.03
N TYR A 304 13.78 15.67 -10.04
CA TYR A 304 14.09 16.31 -8.76
C TYR A 304 15.16 15.53 -7.98
N THR A 305 15.06 14.21 -7.95
CA THR A 305 15.93 13.34 -7.16
C THR A 305 17.04 12.69 -8.01
N LYS A 306 16.72 12.32 -9.26
CA LYS A 306 17.58 11.61 -10.24
C LYS A 306 18.39 10.48 -9.60
N VAL A 307 17.73 9.70 -8.75
CA VAL A 307 18.34 8.61 -8.03
C VAL A 307 18.07 7.30 -8.76
N ALA A 308 19.02 6.92 -9.61
CA ALA A 308 19.00 5.80 -10.58
C ALA A 308 17.93 5.89 -11.69
N GLY A 309 18.39 5.82 -12.94
CA GLY A 309 17.59 5.94 -14.17
C GLY A 309 16.69 4.74 -14.49
N LYS A 310 16.09 4.09 -13.48
CA LYS A 310 15.00 3.13 -13.70
C LYS A 310 13.70 3.84 -13.41
N ASN A 311 12.77 3.78 -14.36
CA ASN A 311 11.43 4.35 -14.23
C ASN A 311 10.78 3.86 -12.94
N SER A 312 10.22 4.80 -12.16
CA SER A 312 9.30 4.50 -11.07
C SER A 312 8.23 3.54 -11.62
N LYS A 313 8.06 2.38 -10.96
CA LYS A 313 7.25 1.27 -11.48
C LYS A 313 5.74 1.51 -11.33
N SER A 314 5.39 2.60 -10.67
CA SER A 314 4.06 2.92 -10.13
C SER A 314 3.33 3.99 -10.95
N SER A 315 3.67 4.22 -12.22
CA SER A 315 2.81 5.02 -13.12
C SER A 315 1.71 4.18 -13.79
N LYS A 316 1.82 2.84 -13.76
CA LYS A 316 0.87 1.95 -14.44
C LYS A 316 -0.30 1.59 -13.54
N MET A 317 -1.49 1.65 -14.11
CA MET A 317 -2.70 1.17 -13.43
C MET A 317 -2.57 -0.30 -13.07
N MET A 318 -2.93 -0.66 -11.83
CA MET A 318 -2.81 -2.04 -11.33
C MET A 318 -4.07 -2.88 -11.55
N ALA A 319 -5.17 -2.30 -12.03
CA ALA A 319 -6.43 -3.02 -12.13
C ALA A 319 -6.35 -4.19 -13.11
N ASN A 320 -6.92 -5.33 -12.70
CA ASN A 320 -7.08 -6.48 -13.58
C ASN A 320 -8.44 -6.46 -14.28
N GLU A 321 -8.54 -5.75 -15.40
CA GLU A 321 -9.78 -5.64 -16.19
C GLU A 321 -10.38 -6.99 -16.57
N LYS A 322 -9.56 -8.03 -16.78
CA LYS A 322 -10.07 -9.38 -17.06
C LYS A 322 -10.80 -9.98 -15.85
N TYR A 323 -10.31 -9.73 -14.64
CA TYR A 323 -10.97 -10.13 -13.41
C TYR A 323 -12.29 -9.39 -13.22
N TYR A 324 -12.30 -8.06 -13.40
CA TYR A 324 -13.51 -7.26 -13.25
C TYR A 324 -14.58 -7.64 -14.28
N ASN A 325 -14.19 -7.85 -15.54
CA ASN A 325 -15.09 -8.38 -16.57
C ASN A 325 -15.62 -9.79 -16.24
N TYR A 326 -14.82 -10.63 -15.57
CA TYR A 326 -15.26 -11.96 -15.13
C TYR A 326 -16.31 -11.86 -14.02
N ILE A 327 -16.05 -11.09 -12.96
CA ILE A 327 -17.00 -10.97 -11.85
C ILE A 327 -18.30 -10.28 -12.28
N SER A 328 -18.26 -9.33 -13.22
CA SER A 328 -19.48 -8.74 -13.80
C SER A 328 -20.33 -9.78 -14.52
N LYS A 329 -19.72 -10.67 -15.31
CA LYS A 329 -20.44 -11.78 -15.96
C LYS A 329 -21.03 -12.77 -14.96
N VAL A 330 -20.30 -13.08 -13.90
CA VAL A 330 -20.78 -13.95 -12.82
C VAL A 330 -21.96 -13.30 -12.09
N MET A 331 -21.91 -11.98 -11.86
CA MET A 331 -23.00 -11.23 -11.23
C MET A 331 -24.30 -11.32 -12.03
N GLU A 332 -24.25 -11.34 -13.37
CA GLU A 332 -25.44 -11.54 -14.21
C GLU A 332 -26.15 -12.87 -13.93
N CYS A 333 -25.41 -13.94 -13.56
CA CYS A 333 -26.02 -15.23 -13.21
C CYS A 333 -26.81 -15.19 -11.90
N PHE A 334 -26.64 -14.15 -11.08
CA PHE A 334 -27.34 -13.96 -9.82
C PHE A 334 -28.38 -12.85 -9.88
N LYS A 335 -28.54 -12.16 -11.03
CA LYS A 335 -29.68 -11.28 -11.23
C LYS A 335 -30.94 -12.14 -11.23
N GLU A 336 -31.89 -11.79 -10.37
CA GLU A 336 -33.21 -12.41 -10.41
C GLU A 336 -33.77 -12.28 -11.83
N ASP A 337 -34.25 -13.38 -12.41
CA ASP A 337 -35.20 -13.30 -13.51
C ASP A 337 -36.43 -12.57 -12.96
N LYS A 338 -36.51 -11.25 -13.21
CA LYS A 338 -37.77 -10.49 -13.08
C LYS A 338 -38.76 -10.89 -14.19
N LYS A 339 -38.97 -12.20 -14.37
CA LYS A 339 -39.98 -12.76 -15.25
C LYS A 339 -40.54 -14.00 -14.60
N ILE A 340 -41.67 -13.79 -13.93
CA ILE A 340 -42.95 -14.52 -14.04
C ILE A 340 -43.70 -14.22 -12.74
N GLU A 341 -44.52 -13.19 -12.76
CA GLU A 341 -45.74 -13.04 -11.95
C GLU A 341 -46.63 -11.97 -12.63
N GLU A 342 -46.96 -12.20 -13.90
CA GLU A 342 -48.09 -11.50 -14.59
C GLU A 342 -48.91 -12.48 -15.46
N ASP A 343 -48.81 -13.79 -15.22
CA ASP A 343 -49.50 -14.81 -16.02
C ASP A 343 -50.25 -15.83 -15.14
N ASN A 344 -50.82 -15.38 -14.03
CA ASN A 344 -51.79 -16.14 -13.24
C ASN A 344 -52.87 -15.21 -12.65
N GLU A 345 -53.65 -14.56 -13.51
CA GLU A 345 -55.08 -14.41 -13.19
C GLU A 345 -55.88 -15.34 -14.12
N PRO A 346 -56.62 -16.30 -13.56
CA PRO A 346 -57.36 -17.27 -14.34
C PRO A 346 -58.56 -16.62 -15.03
N HIS A 347 -58.77 -17.03 -16.28
CA HIS A 347 -60.08 -16.93 -16.91
C HIS A 347 -61.18 -17.53 -16.00
N LEU A 348 -62.29 -16.81 -15.93
CA LEU A 348 -63.65 -17.18 -15.50
C LEU A 348 -64.02 -16.96 -14.01
N CYS A 349 -64.84 -15.93 -13.78
CA CYS A 349 -66.29 -16.09 -13.69
C CYS A 349 -67.01 -14.96 -14.43
#